data_AF-A0A926A638-F1
#
_entry.id   AF-A0A926A638-F1
#
_cell.length_a   1.000
_cell.length_b   1.000
_cell.length_c   1.000
_cell.angle_alpha   90.00
_cell.angle_beta   90.00
_cell.angle_gamma   90.00
#
_symmetry.space_group_name_H-M   'P 1'
#
loop_
_entity.id
_entity.type
_entity.pdbx_description
1 polymer ?
#
loop_
_entity_poly.entity_id
_entity_poly.type
_entity_poly.pdbx_seq_one_letter_code
_entity_poly.pdbx_strand_id
1 'polypeptide(L)'
;IGDVVQVGQTVRFQVRDAVGAGEDLTELLGPDPARGALLFSCNGRGTSMFPDADHDPSALRRSLGDTSGIAGFFAAGEIGPVGGRNHLHGFTASVLTFR
;
A
#
# COMPACT_ATOMS: atom_id res chain seq x y z
N ILE A 1 -11.98 -9.82 -2.64
CA ILE A 1 -13.41 -9.92 -2.24
C ILE A 1 -14.24 -9.65 -3.49
N GLY A 2 -15.16 -10.56 -3.83
CA GLY A 2 -16.01 -10.39 -5.03
C GLY A 2 -15.68 -11.29 -6.22
N ASP A 3 -14.77 -12.26 -6.06
CA ASP A 3 -14.50 -13.27 -7.09
C ASP A 3 -15.36 -14.53 -6.87
N VAL A 4 -15.66 -15.26 -7.95
CA VAL A 4 -16.50 -16.48 -7.87
C VAL A 4 -15.62 -17.68 -7.56
N VAL A 5 -15.69 -18.15 -6.31
CA VAL A 5 -14.93 -19.33 -5.86
C VAL A 5 -15.59 -20.61 -6.39
N GLN A 6 -14.82 -21.42 -7.12
CA GLN A 6 -15.29 -22.71 -7.63
C GLN A 6 -15.11 -23.82 -6.59
N VAL A 7 -15.96 -24.85 -6.65
CA VAL A 7 -15.78 -26.06 -5.84
C VAL A 7 -14.44 -26.71 -6.19
N GLY A 8 -13.63 -27.01 -5.17
CA GLY A 8 -12.28 -27.57 -5.32
C GLY A 8 -11.16 -26.53 -5.49
N GLN A 9 -11.48 -25.23 -5.57
CA GLN A 9 -10.48 -24.17 -5.63
C GLN A 9 -9.77 -24.01 -4.28
N THR A 10 -8.44 -23.90 -4.30
CA THR A 10 -7.66 -23.53 -3.12
C THR A 10 -7.85 -22.04 -2.82
N VAL A 11 -8.29 -21.74 -1.60
CA VAL A 11 -8.39 -20.37 -1.08
C VAL A 11 -7.28 -20.14 -0.07
N ARG A 12 -6.60 -19.00 -0.18
CA ARG A 12 -5.68 -18.51 0.83
C ARG A 12 -6.32 -17.33 1.54
N PHE A 13 -6.28 -17.35 2.86
CA PHE A 13 -6.66 -16.21 3.68
C PHE A 13 -5.40 -15.45 4.08
N GLN A 14 -5.47 -14.13 3.99
CA GLN A 14 -4.44 -13.21 4.43
C GLN A 14 -5.00 -12.44 5.62
N VAL A 15 -4.25 -12.44 6.72
CA VAL A 15 -4.58 -11.62 7.87
C VAL A 15 -4.17 -10.19 7.57
N ARG A 16 -5.05 -9.24 7.89
CA ARG A 16 -4.72 -7.83 7.85
C ARG A 16 -3.93 -7.49 9.10
N ASP A 17 -2.62 -7.33 8.95
CA ASP A 17 -1.72 -6.99 10.04
C ASP A 17 -1.14 -5.59 9.83
N ALA A 18 -1.29 -4.76 10.85
CA ALA A 18 -0.78 -3.38 10.85
C ALA A 18 0.74 -3.36 10.90
N VAL A 19 1.35 -4.27 11.66
CA VAL A 19 2.80 -4.29 11.84
C VAL A 19 3.47 -4.71 10.53
N GLY A 20 3.10 -5.89 9.99
CA GLY A 20 3.64 -6.38 8.73
C GLY A 20 3.42 -5.40 7.57
N ALA A 21 2.26 -4.75 7.47
CA ALA A 21 2.03 -3.78 6.40
C ALA A 21 2.90 -2.51 6.51
N GLY A 22 3.31 -2.12 7.72
CA GLY A 22 4.25 -1.02 7.93
C GLY A 22 5.69 -1.42 7.63
N GLU A 23 6.06 -2.64 8.00
CA GLU A 23 7.37 -3.24 7.68
C GLU A 23 7.55 -3.39 6.17
N ASP A 24 6.57 -3.99 5.47
CA ASP A 24 6.56 -4.17 4.01
C ASP A 24 6.73 -2.83 3.29
N LEU A 25 5.99 -1.79 3.72
CA LEU A 25 6.08 -0.46 3.12
C LEU A 25 7.48 0.13 3.29
N THR A 26 8.07 0.00 4.48
CA THR A 26 9.39 0.54 4.78
C THR A 26 10.48 -0.22 4.00
N GLU A 27 10.36 -1.53 3.91
CA GLU A 27 11.28 -2.39 3.14
C GLU A 27 11.27 -2.05 1.66
N LEU A 28 10.09 -1.89 1.06
CA LEU A 28 9.94 -1.58 -0.37
C LEU A 28 10.43 -0.17 -0.74
N LEU A 29 10.31 0.81 0.16
CA LEU A 29 10.84 2.15 -0.08
C LEU A 29 12.37 2.16 -0.09
N GLY A 30 12.99 1.34 0.77
CA GLY A 30 14.44 1.31 0.96
C GLY A 30 15.01 2.64 1.47
N PRO A 31 16.34 2.74 1.67
CA PRO A 31 16.99 3.93 2.20
C PRO A 31 17.33 4.99 1.14
N ASP A 32 16.69 4.97 -0.03
CA ASP A 32 17.07 5.81 -1.17
C ASP A 32 16.26 7.13 -1.19
N PRO A 33 16.92 8.30 -0.99
CA PRO A 33 16.22 9.58 -1.02
C PRO A 33 15.58 9.84 -2.38
N ALA A 34 14.34 10.34 -2.37
CA ALA A 34 13.63 10.79 -3.57
C ALA A 34 13.46 12.31 -3.54
N ARG A 35 13.24 12.95 -4.70
CA ARG A 35 12.88 14.37 -4.79
C ARG A 35 11.41 14.62 -4.41
N GLY A 36 10.59 13.58 -4.44
CA GLY A 36 9.19 13.60 -4.05
C GLY A 36 8.52 12.26 -4.30
N ALA A 37 7.27 12.13 -3.88
CA ALA A 37 6.48 10.92 -4.11
C ALA A 37 4.99 11.20 -4.31
N LEU A 38 4.33 10.31 -5.05
CA LEU A 38 2.87 10.16 -5.03
C LEU A 38 2.51 8.93 -4.20
N LEU A 39 1.61 9.11 -3.24
CA LEU A 39 1.08 8.07 -2.37
C LEU A 39 -0.42 7.87 -2.62
N PHE A 40 -0.80 6.68 -3.05
CA PHE A 40 -2.19 6.28 -3.22
C PHE A 40 -2.52 5.20 -2.19
N SER A 41 -3.16 5.60 -1.09
CA SER A 41 -3.47 4.67 0.01
C SER A 41 -4.90 4.17 -0.09
N CYS A 42 -5.11 2.87 0.11
CA CYS A 42 -6.47 2.33 0.17
C CYS A 42 -7.24 2.92 1.36
N ASN A 43 -8.51 3.26 1.17
CA ASN A 43 -9.42 3.76 2.21
C ASN A 43 -9.67 2.75 3.35
N GLY A 44 -9.30 1.48 3.15
CA GLY A 44 -9.23 0.49 4.22
C GLY A 44 -7.99 0.60 5.11
N ARG A 45 -7.06 1.52 4.86
CA ARG A 45 -5.88 1.81 5.70
C ARG A 45 -6.19 2.99 6.64
N GLY A 46 -5.18 3.78 7.03
CA GLY A 46 -5.33 4.84 8.04
C GLY A 46 -5.76 4.28 9.41
N THR A 47 -6.60 5.01 10.15
CA THR A 47 -7.04 4.62 11.51
C THR A 47 -7.82 3.32 11.59
N SER A 48 -8.31 2.79 10.46
CA SER A 48 -8.98 1.49 10.42
C SER A 48 -8.00 0.31 10.43
N MET A 49 -6.71 0.57 10.22
CA MET A 49 -5.64 -0.42 10.19
C MET A 49 -4.50 -0.08 11.14
N PHE A 50 -4.19 1.21 11.33
CA PHE A 50 -3.08 1.71 12.14
C PHE A 50 -3.57 2.53 13.33
N PRO A 51 -2.74 2.75 14.36
CA PRO A 51 -3.08 3.62 15.49
C PRO A 51 -3.36 5.08 15.09
N ASP A 52 -2.80 5.53 13.97
CA ASP A 52 -2.88 6.89 13.47
C ASP A 52 -3.28 6.96 11.98
N ALA A 53 -3.86 8.10 11.56
CA ALA A 53 -4.31 8.30 10.19
C ALA A 53 -3.15 8.47 9.19
N ASP A 54 -1.98 8.88 9.69
CA ASP A 54 -0.86 9.37 8.90
C ASP A 54 0.29 8.35 8.80
N HIS A 55 0.01 7.07 9.08
CA HIS A 55 1.03 6.02 9.11
C HIS A 55 1.86 5.99 7.81
N ASP A 56 1.18 5.94 6.66
CA ASP A 56 1.80 5.86 5.34
C ASP A 56 2.60 7.11 4.98
N PRO A 57 2.02 8.34 4.99
CA PRO A 57 2.81 9.52 4.67
C PRO A 57 3.96 9.74 5.67
N SER A 58 3.80 9.33 6.94
CA SER A 58 4.89 9.37 7.91
C SER A 58 6.00 8.38 7.59
N ALA A 59 5.67 7.16 7.15
CA ALA A 59 6.66 6.18 6.70
C ALA A 59 7.45 6.68 5.48
N LEU A 60 6.77 7.33 4.52
CA LEU A 60 7.42 7.94 3.36
C LEU A 60 8.35 9.09 3.77
N ARG A 61 7.93 9.99 4.67
CA ARG A 61 8.80 11.09 5.15
C ARG A 61 10.07 10.56 5.80
N ARG A 62 9.93 9.55 6.67
CA ARG A 62 11.08 8.90 7.32
C ARG A 62 12.04 8.25 6.31
N SER A 63 11.51 7.62 5.26
CA SER A 63 12.33 6.86 4.31
C SER A 63 12.93 7.73 3.20
N LEU A 64 12.18 8.72 2.71
CA LEU A 64 12.56 9.55 1.55
C LEU A 64 13.19 10.89 1.94
N GLY A 65 13.21 11.24 3.23
CA GLY A 65 13.69 12.51 3.76
C GLY A 65 12.60 13.58 3.87
N ASP A 66 12.70 14.42 4.92
CA ASP A 66 11.67 15.40 5.30
C ASP A 66 11.44 16.52 4.27
N THR A 67 12.39 16.74 3.36
CA THR A 67 12.29 17.76 2.30
C THR A 67 11.49 17.30 1.08
N SER A 68 11.14 16.02 1.02
CA SER A 68 10.49 15.41 -0.13
C SER A 68 8.99 15.73 -0.12
N GLY A 69 8.51 16.38 -1.17
CA GLY A 69 7.09 16.65 -1.34
C GLY A 69 6.32 15.35 -1.56
N ILE A 70 5.33 15.07 -0.71
CA ILE A 70 4.42 13.93 -0.85
C ILE A 70 3.03 14.45 -1.20
N ALA A 71 2.51 14.02 -2.34
CA ALA A 71 1.12 14.27 -2.74
C ALA A 71 0.39 12.94 -2.97
N GLY A 72 -0.92 12.97 -3.13
CA GLY A 72 -1.69 11.74 -3.28
C GLY A 72 -3.17 11.88 -2.97
N PHE A 73 -3.84 10.73 -2.88
CA PHE A 73 -5.24 10.64 -2.46
C PHE A 73 -5.56 9.23 -1.94
N PHE A 74 -6.72 9.09 -1.30
CA PHE A 74 -7.24 7.80 -0.88
C PHE A 74 -8.02 7.12 -2.02
N ALA A 75 -7.76 5.83 -2.24
CA ALA A 75 -8.40 5.02 -3.28
C ALA A 75 -9.15 3.82 -2.69
N ALA A 76 -10.02 3.16 -3.47
CA ALA A 76 -10.75 1.95 -3.05
C ALA A 76 -10.13 0.66 -3.61
N GLY A 77 -8.80 0.62 -3.65
CA GLY A 77 -8.00 -0.44 -4.27
C GLY A 77 -7.35 -0.03 -5.58
N GLU A 78 -6.49 -0.90 -6.10
CA GLU A 78 -5.75 -0.72 -7.34
C GLU A 78 -5.99 -1.90 -8.29
N ILE A 79 -5.88 -1.65 -9.60
CA ILE A 79 -5.98 -2.70 -10.61
C ILE A 79 -4.57 -3.03 -11.09
N GLY A 80 -4.17 -4.30 -10.96
CA GLY A 80 -2.82 -4.72 -11.31
C GLY A 80 -2.73 -6.20 -11.73
N PRO A 81 -1.73 -6.58 -12.54
CA PRO A 81 -1.59 -7.93 -13.05
C PRO A 81 -1.05 -8.92 -12.01
N VAL A 82 -1.63 -10.11 -11.94
CA VAL A 82 -1.07 -11.30 -11.27
C VAL A 82 -1.25 -12.49 -12.21
N GLY A 83 -0.14 -13.16 -12.56
CA GLY A 83 -0.17 -14.31 -13.46
C GLY A 83 -0.75 -14.00 -14.84
N GLY A 84 -0.50 -12.80 -15.38
CA GLY A 84 -0.96 -12.38 -16.71
C GLY A 84 -2.43 -11.94 -16.80
N ARG A 85 -3.14 -11.83 -15.67
CA ARG A 85 -4.52 -11.29 -15.60
C ARG A 85 -4.59 -10.15 -14.61
N ASN A 86 -5.42 -9.16 -14.88
CA ASN A 86 -5.64 -8.05 -13.96
C ASN A 86 -6.58 -8.47 -12.82
N HIS A 87 -6.26 -8.03 -11.62
CA HIS A 87 -7.05 -8.23 -10.40
C HIS A 87 -7.23 -6.90 -9.68
N LEU A 88 -8.28 -6.82 -8.86
CA LEU A 88 -8.46 -5.73 -7.91
C LEU A 88 -7.73 -6.07 -6.61
N HIS A 89 -6.74 -5.25 -6.26
CA HIS A 89 -5.98 -5.36 -5.01
C HIS A 89 -6.54 -4.33 -4.01
N GLY A 90 -7.09 -4.83 -2.92
CA GLY A 90 -7.55 -4.01 -1.81
C GLY A 90 -6.52 -3.95 -0.68
N PHE A 91 -6.67 -2.97 0.21
CA PHE A 91 -5.82 -2.80 1.40
C PHE A 91 -4.33 -2.54 1.10
N THR A 92 -4.01 -2.02 -0.09
CA THR A 92 -2.65 -1.68 -0.50
C THR A 92 -2.36 -0.18 -0.34
N ALA A 93 -1.08 0.17 -0.40
CA ALA A 93 -0.66 1.51 -0.78
C ALA A 93 0.35 1.44 -1.92
N SER A 94 0.10 2.25 -2.94
CA SER A 94 0.94 2.33 -4.12
C SER A 94 1.75 3.62 -4.05
N VAL A 95 3.06 3.52 -4.22
CA VAL A 95 3.97 4.66 -4.13
C VAL A 95 4.73 4.81 -5.45
N LEU A 96 4.73 6.02 -5.99
CA LEU A 96 5.61 6.43 -7.09
C LEU A 96 6.62 7.45 -6.56
N THR A 97 7.91 7.18 -6.70
CA THR A 97 8.98 8.10 -6.31
C THR A 97 9.56 8.81 -7.54
N PHE A 98 9.88 10.10 -7.40
CA PHE A 98 10.57 10.90 -8.40
C PHE A 98 12.00 11.15 -7.95
N ARG A 99 12.98 10.99 -8.85
CA ARG A 99 14.40 11.23 -8.59
C ARG A 99 14.90 12.40 -9.44
#